data_AF-A0A2N0R150-F1
#
_entry.id   AF-A0A2N0R150-F1
#
_cell.length_a   1.000
_cell.length_b   1.000
_cell.length_c   1.000
_cell.angle_alpha   90.00
_cell.angle_beta   90.00
_cell.angle_gamma   90.00
#
_symmetry.space_group_name_H-M   'P 1'
#
loop_
_entity.id
_entity.type
_entity.pdbx_description
1 polymer ?
#
loop_
_entity_poly.entity_id
_entity_poly.type
_entity_poly.pdbx_seq_one_letter_code
_entity_poly.pdbx_strand_id
1 'polypeptide(L)' 'MAALEVETNVISTSSGRTLQFVAISTICSVGDNIIQQVTLPKLRINVKFLQGDDLEEFANQ' A
#
# COMPACT_ATOMS: atom_id res chain seq x y z
N MET A 1 6.45 15.96 -11.72
CA MET A 1 6.53 14.56 -11.27
C MET A 1 5.98 13.58 -12.29
N ALA A 2 4.80 13.81 -12.89
CA ALA A 2 4.20 12.88 -13.87
C ALA A 2 5.16 12.37 -14.96
N ALA A 3 5.92 13.26 -15.60
CA ALA A 3 6.88 12.87 -16.64
C ALA A 3 8.10 12.07 -16.13
N LEU A 4 8.46 12.19 -14.85
CA LEU A 4 9.63 11.50 -14.26
C LEU A 4 9.26 10.12 -13.70
N GLU A 5 8.02 9.95 -13.28
CA GLU A 5 7.49 8.67 -12.78
C GLU A 5 6.78 7.88 -13.89
N VAL A 6 6.76 8.41 -15.12
CA VAL A 6 6.07 7.83 -16.30
C VAL A 6 4.57 7.60 -16.01
N GLU A 7 4.00 8.39 -15.12
CA GLU A 7 2.62 8.27 -14.67
C GLU A 7 1.72 9.27 -15.42
N THR A 8 0.49 8.84 -15.74
CA THR A 8 -0.48 9.65 -16.48
C THR A 8 -1.26 10.61 -15.61
N ASN A 9 -1.36 10.35 -14.30
CA ASN A 9 -2.09 11.22 -13.37
C ASN A 9 -1.35 11.27 -12.03
N VAL A 10 -1.02 12.48 -11.55
CA VAL A 10 -0.26 12.65 -10.31
C VAL A 10 -1.08 13.44 -9.30
N ILE A 11 -1.20 12.88 -8.10
CA ILE A 11 -1.82 13.52 -6.95
C ILE A 11 -0.77 14.18 -6.07
N SER A 12 -0.90 15.50 -5.86
CA SER A 12 -0.09 16.22 -4.88
C SER A 12 -0.80 16.20 -3.53
N THR A 13 -0.15 15.66 -2.51
CA THR A 13 -0.65 15.63 -1.13
C THR A 13 0.27 16.42 -0.22
N SER A 14 -0.19 16.74 0.99
CA SER A 14 0.59 17.49 1.98
C SER A 14 1.80 16.72 2.53
N SER A 15 1.85 15.39 2.37
CA SER A 15 2.96 14.55 2.82
C SER A 15 2.95 13.15 2.17
N GLY A 16 4.11 12.50 2.08
CA GLY A 16 4.21 11.13 1.55
C GLY A 16 3.39 10.09 2.34
N ARG A 17 3.22 10.28 3.65
CA ARG A 17 2.36 9.41 4.48
C ARG A 17 0.88 9.55 4.13
N THR A 18 0.44 10.76 3.78
CA THR A 18 -0.94 11.00 3.32
C THR A 18 -1.17 10.35 1.96
N LEU A 19 -0.18 10.39 1.07
CA LEU A 19 -0.25 9.72 -0.23
C LEU A 19 -0.42 8.20 -0.10
N GLN A 20 0.35 7.55 0.77
CA GLN A 20 0.20 6.11 1.03
C GLN A 20 -1.19 5.76 1.58
N PHE A 21 -1.69 6.56 2.53
CA PHE A 21 -3.03 6.35 3.07
C PHE A 21 -4.12 6.53 2.00
N VAL A 22 -4.03 7.58 1.19
CA VAL A 22 -5.01 7.84 0.13
C VAL A 22 -4.98 6.73 -0.93
N ALA A 23 -3.79 6.26 -1.29
CA ALA A 23 -3.62 5.15 -2.24
C ALA A 23 -4.30 3.88 -1.73
N ILE A 24 -3.97 3.45 -0.51
CA ILE A 24 -4.56 2.24 0.10
C ILE A 24 -6.08 2.38 0.23
N SER A 25 -6.58 3.54 0.66
CA SER A 25 -8.02 3.77 0.78
C SER A 25 -8.77 3.80 -0.56
N THR A 26 -8.06 4.06 -1.65
CA THR A 26 -8.64 4.11 -3.00
C THR A 26 -8.67 2.73 -3.66
N ILE A 27 -7.61 1.94 -3.46
CA ILE A 27 -7.44 0.65 -4.16
C ILE A 27 -7.89 -0.55 -3.32
N CYS A 28 -7.93 -0.44 -1.99
CA CYS A 28 -8.29 -1.55 -1.10
C CYS A 28 -9.67 -1.35 -0.48
N SER A 29 -10.41 -2.45 -0.38
CA SER A 29 -11.73 -2.56 0.22
C SER A 29 -11.71 -3.46 1.47
N VAL A 30 -12.80 -3.44 2.23
CA VAL A 30 -12.96 -4.30 3.42
C VAL A 30 -12.83 -5.77 3.02
N GLY A 31 -11.97 -6.50 3.72
CA GLY A 31 -11.70 -7.91 3.44
C GLY A 31 -10.53 -8.18 2.50
N ASP A 32 -9.94 -7.14 1.89
CA ASP A 32 -8.72 -7.30 1.10
C ASP A 32 -7.52 -7.68 1.98
N ASN A 33 -6.57 -8.39 1.39
CA ASN A 33 -5.31 -8.76 2.02
C ASN A 33 -4.19 -7.93 1.38
N ILE A 34 -3.47 -7.17 2.19
CA ILE A 34 -2.30 -6.41 1.73
C ILE A 34 -1.06 -6.83 2.52
N ILE A 35 0.08 -6.78 1.84
CA ILE A 35 1.39 -6.99 2.46
C ILE A 35 1.99 -5.63 2.77
N GLN A 36 2.21 -5.33 4.05
CA GLN A 36 2.74 -4.04 4.45
C GLN A 36 3.39 -4.07 5.84
N GLN A 37 4.31 -3.13 6.09
CA GLN A 37 5.03 -3.04 7.38
C GLN A 37 4.23 -2.32 8.49
N VAL A 38 3.03 -1.80 8.21
CA VAL A 38 2.22 -1.05 9.18
C VAL A 38 0.77 -1.55 9.14
N THR A 39 0.17 -1.77 10.31
CA THR A 39 -1.22 -2.21 10.45
C THR A 39 -2.22 -1.06 10.29
N LEU A 40 -3.34 -1.36 9.63
CA LEU A 40 -4.45 -0.42 9.38
C LEU A 40 -5.77 -0.92 9.98
N PRO A 41 -5.87 -1.03 11.32
CA PRO A 41 -6.99 -1.71 11.98
C PRO A 41 -8.36 -1.07 11.74
N LYS A 42 -8.40 0.23 11.43
CA LYS A 42 -9.65 0.99 11.21
C LYS A 42 -10.29 0.73 9.84
N LEU A 43 -9.52 0.23 8.87
CA LEU A 43 -10.00 0.01 7.50
C LEU A 43 -10.58 -1.40 7.29
N ARG A 44 -10.52 -2.29 8.30
CA ARG A 44 -10.93 -3.71 8.19
C ARG A 44 -10.31 -4.44 6.99
N ILE A 45 -9.08 -4.05 6.65
CA ILE A 45 -8.21 -4.72 5.67
C ILE A 45 -7.26 -5.61 6.46
N ASN A 46 -7.02 -6.82 5.98
CA ASN A 46 -6.08 -7.72 6.61
C ASN A 46 -4.66 -7.38 6.14
N VAL A 47 -3.76 -7.12 7.08
CA VAL A 47 -2.36 -6.79 6.78
C VAL A 47 -1.49 -7.97 7.17
N LYS A 48 -0.79 -8.53 6.19
CA LYS A 48 0.26 -9.52 6.44
C LYS A 48 1.62 -8.83 6.43
N PHE A 49 2.48 -9.24 7.36
CA PHE A 49 3.83 -8.72 7.47
C PHE A 49 4.79 -9.75 6.85
N LEU A 50 5.71 -9.26 6.04
CA LEU A 50 6.84 -10.03 5.50
C LEU A 50 8.12 -9.52 6.14
N GLN A 51 8.96 -10.45 6.58
CA GLN A 51 10.20 -10.13 7.29
C GLN A 51 11.40 -10.32 6.36
N GLY A 52 11.65 -9.35 5.48
CA GLY A 52 12.80 -9.35 4.56
C GLY A 52 12.37 -9.39 3.09
N ASP A 53 13.34 -9.62 2.21
CA ASP A 53 13.16 -9.67 0.75
C ASP A 53 13.05 -11.13 0.24
N ASP A 54 12.58 -12.04 1.10
CA ASP A 54 12.52 -13.46 0.76
C ASP A 54 11.31 -13.76 -0.12
N LEU A 55 11.58 -14.04 -1.40
CA LEU A 55 10.56 -14.29 -2.42
C LEU A 55 9.73 -15.55 -2.12
N GLU A 56 10.28 -16.51 -1.39
CA GLU A 56 9.60 -17.75 -1.02
C GLU A 56 8.56 -17.53 0.08
N GLU A 57 8.82 -16.59 1.00
CA GLU A 57 7.85 -16.18 2.01
C GLU A 57 6.67 -15.46 1.35
N PHE A 58 6.91 -14.65 0.32
CA PHE A 58 5.85 -13.97 -0.44
C PHE A 58 4.90 -14.96 -1.15
N ALA A 59 5.44 -16.02 -1.74
CA ALA A 59 4.65 -17.02 -2.47
C ALA A 59 3.76 -17.87 -1.56
N ASN A 60 4.08 -17.99 -0.27
CA ASN A 60 3.38 -18.82 0.70
C ASN A 60 2.37 -18.05 1.58
N GLN A 61 2.08 -16.78 1.25
CA GLN A 61 1.24 -15.89 2.05
C GLN A 61 -0.27 -16.07 1.84
#